data_AF-A0A9N9CTY8-F1
#
_entry.id   AF-A0A9N9CTY8-F1
#
_cell.length_a   1.000
_cell.length_b   1.000
_cell.length_c   1.000
_cell.angle_alpha   90.00
_cell.angle_beta   90.00
_cell.angle_gamma   90.00
#
_symmetry.space_group_name_H-M   'P 1'
#
loop_
_entity.id
_entity.type
_entity.pdbx_description
1 polymer ?
#
loop_
_entity_poly.entity_id
_entity_poly.type
_entity_poly.pdbx_seq_one_letter_code
_entity_poly.pdbx_strand_id
1 'polypeptide(L)'
;MTFIPVDQTDKEKVPCKPRPIDIETIAKLNQENRLLLNSYRELEEAYKALNENFNHLSETGEAPELTIRFQEKCEENKKLTIQNDKLQACIKKQKSVVEAHRQLEELLEQKENENKTLRETTSKLSYQINELNASLSKQSESAAATADYPRIVAELTQKFQGLYETMQEQAKEAEIQADENNKLKLENESLNEELENLRKLHIELTEKFEKCEKVIKDLNKKIEDCDNRKDEFTHMFNEHRTLKLKYEKLRAKYSSLEDESNTIDGKEIATEYVKVLSVNKELGGRVTTLADEMESIRRLSDGLRRRNENLENETRMLKEELLVAHAALQATKRHSTESCHTSVELVKQIKSLQRSLQVFTSVKGADFTINKEASMKLLREYDDYSIVDGQFPKLLLSCVLQRKVLELIFDYTNDFFKGTISSFDKVNNGNRSRIALTHHLVNLTNNVSVVQAGGDIDPSKIRDVNYDSLRSHIFENVKPLVDKILSVMNDCRSIKSSRKSRLYEEVINLVFNAISLYAFPTNSQRPMLEFVFFDSGTLFDEQKMEGACGDDISSDRAEIAVCYFPLVKSPNSDVVFSKAEVRMREISITTN
;
A
#
# COMPACT_ATOMS: atom_id res chain seq x y z
N MET A 1 2.67 -54.60 -69.03
CA MET A 1 3.83 -54.31 -68.15
C MET A 1 3.71 -52.87 -67.70
N THR A 2 3.34 -52.71 -66.45
CA THR A 2 3.12 -51.48 -65.71
C THR A 2 4.46 -50.81 -65.41
N PHE A 3 4.60 -49.53 -65.78
CA PHE A 3 5.67 -48.67 -65.25
C PHE A 3 5.02 -47.51 -64.48
N ILE A 4 5.51 -47.38 -63.25
CA ILE A 4 5.05 -46.55 -62.15
C ILE A 4 5.56 -45.10 -62.36
N PRO A 5 4.78 -44.05 -62.08
CA PRO A 5 5.33 -42.71 -61.94
C PRO A 5 5.90 -42.54 -60.53
N VAL A 6 7.20 -42.22 -60.43
CA VAL A 6 7.84 -41.80 -59.19
C VAL A 6 7.72 -40.28 -59.09
N ASP A 7 6.94 -39.87 -58.10
CA ASP A 7 6.83 -38.50 -57.61
C ASP A 7 7.84 -38.36 -56.46
N GLN A 8 8.91 -37.57 -56.65
CA GLN A 8 9.72 -37.06 -55.53
C GLN A 8 10.22 -35.64 -55.83
N THR A 9 9.80 -34.77 -54.93
CA THR A 9 10.12 -33.36 -54.75
C THR A 9 11.59 -33.15 -54.39
N ASP A 10 12.35 -32.45 -55.24
CA ASP A 10 13.59 -31.78 -54.83
C ASP A 10 13.36 -30.27 -54.82
N LYS A 11 13.10 -29.75 -53.62
CA LYS A 11 13.15 -28.31 -53.34
C LYS A 11 14.62 -27.91 -53.23
N GLU A 12 15.04 -27.03 -54.13
CA GLU A 12 16.32 -26.32 -54.09
C GLU A 12 16.61 -25.78 -52.69
N LYS A 13 17.67 -26.29 -52.05
CA LYS A 13 18.28 -25.67 -50.88
C LYS A 13 19.05 -24.43 -51.34
N VAL A 14 18.43 -23.27 -51.18
CA VAL A 14 19.09 -21.96 -51.28
C VAL A 14 20.23 -21.90 -50.24
N PRO A 15 21.48 -21.60 -50.61
CA PRO A 15 22.55 -21.41 -49.64
C PRO A 15 22.26 -20.13 -48.84
N CYS A 16 21.97 -20.29 -47.54
CA CYS A 16 21.85 -19.18 -46.62
C CYS A 16 23.18 -18.43 -46.55
N LYS A 17 23.26 -17.24 -47.16
CA LYS A 17 24.33 -16.28 -46.89
C LYS A 17 24.36 -16.02 -45.37
N PRO A 18 25.52 -16.15 -44.70
CA PRO A 18 25.63 -15.74 -43.30
C PRO A 18 25.27 -14.26 -43.21
N ARG A 19 24.33 -13.92 -42.31
CA ARG A 19 23.96 -12.52 -42.08
C ARG A 19 25.22 -11.79 -41.59
N PRO A 20 25.61 -10.65 -42.21
CA PRO A 20 26.67 -9.83 -41.66
C PRO A 20 26.27 -9.44 -40.24
N ILE A 21 27.15 -9.72 -39.29
CA ILE A 21 26.98 -9.30 -37.91
C ILE A 21 26.98 -7.78 -37.94
N ASP A 22 25.85 -7.21 -37.56
CA ASP A 22 25.63 -5.78 -37.55
C ASP A 22 26.75 -5.06 -36.77
N ILE A 23 27.46 -4.16 -37.46
CA ILE A 23 28.56 -3.36 -36.92
C ILE A 23 28.09 -2.57 -35.69
N GLU A 24 26.81 -2.19 -35.66
CA GLU A 24 26.22 -1.48 -34.53
C GLU A 24 26.09 -2.37 -33.28
N THR A 25 25.82 -3.67 -33.47
CA THR A 25 25.78 -4.68 -32.41
C THR A 25 27.17 -4.93 -31.82
N ILE A 26 28.21 -5.00 -32.67
CA ILE A 26 29.61 -5.09 -32.23
C ILE A 26 30.04 -3.81 -31.48
N ALA A 27 29.60 -2.63 -31.93
CA ALA A 27 29.89 -1.37 -31.25
C ALA A 27 29.25 -1.29 -29.85
N LYS A 28 27.98 -1.72 -29.72
CA LYS A 28 27.27 -1.79 -28.43
C LYS A 28 27.94 -2.74 -27.45
N LEU A 29 28.30 -3.96 -27.89
CA LEU A 29 29.01 -4.92 -27.05
C LEU A 29 30.40 -4.44 -26.62
N ASN A 30 31.11 -3.68 -27.48
CA ASN A 30 32.38 -3.06 -27.10
C ASN A 30 32.21 -1.92 -26.09
N GLN A 31 31.11 -1.17 -26.17
CA GLN A 31 30.80 -0.11 -25.21
C GLN A 31 30.46 -0.69 -23.83
N GLU A 32 29.62 -1.73 -23.78
CA GLU A 32 29.28 -2.43 -22.54
C GLU A 32 30.51 -3.07 -21.88
N ASN A 33 31.38 -3.71 -22.66
CA ASN A 33 32.64 -4.25 -22.16
C ASN A 33 33.57 -3.18 -21.56
N ARG A 34 33.61 -1.96 -22.12
CA ARG A 34 34.41 -0.86 -21.55
C ARG A 34 33.87 -0.39 -20.20
N LEU A 35 32.54 -0.31 -20.07
CA LEU A 35 31.90 0.06 -18.80
C LEU A 35 32.18 -1.00 -17.74
N LEU A 36 32.08 -2.28 -18.10
CA LEU A 36 32.37 -3.40 -17.20
C LEU A 36 33.84 -3.38 -16.73
N LEU A 37 34.79 -3.10 -17.62
CA LEU A 37 36.21 -2.98 -17.29
C LEU A 37 36.51 -1.80 -16.34
N ASN A 38 35.78 -0.70 -16.47
CA ASN A 38 35.92 0.44 -15.55
C ASN A 38 35.40 0.08 -14.16
N SER A 39 34.23 -0.55 -14.06
CA SER A 39 33.69 -1.00 -12.78
C SER A 39 34.57 -2.06 -12.10
N TYR A 40 35.20 -2.96 -12.87
CA TYR A 40 36.14 -3.93 -12.31
C TYR A 40 37.38 -3.26 -11.71
N ARG A 41 37.90 -2.22 -12.37
CA ARG A 41 39.06 -1.46 -11.91
C ARG A 41 38.76 -0.70 -10.61
N GLU A 42 37.60 -0.07 -10.53
CA GLU A 42 37.14 0.61 -9.30
C GLU A 42 37.01 -0.37 -8.13
N LEU A 43 36.52 -1.59 -8.41
CA LEU A 43 36.43 -2.65 -7.41
C LEU A 43 37.83 -3.13 -6.97
N GLU A 44 38.78 -3.22 -7.89
CA GLU A 44 40.16 -3.62 -7.61
C GLU A 44 40.91 -2.57 -6.78
N GLU A 45 40.68 -1.28 -7.04
CA GLU A 45 41.20 -0.16 -6.23
C GLU A 45 40.60 -0.15 -4.82
N ALA A 46 39.28 -0.36 -4.69
CA ALA A 46 38.61 -0.50 -3.40
C ALA A 46 39.13 -1.72 -2.62
N TYR A 47 39.39 -2.83 -3.30
CA TYR A 47 39.95 -4.05 -2.70
C TYR A 47 41.40 -3.85 -2.23
N LYS A 48 42.23 -3.12 -2.99
CA LYS A 48 43.58 -2.73 -2.55
C LYS A 48 43.54 -1.88 -1.28
N ALA A 49 42.68 -0.87 -1.24
CA ALA A 49 42.49 -0.03 -0.06
C ALA A 49 42.03 -0.85 1.16
N LEU A 50 41.15 -1.84 0.96
CA LEU A 50 40.70 -2.74 2.01
C LEU A 50 41.84 -3.65 2.52
N ASN A 51 42.68 -4.16 1.61
CA ASN A 51 43.81 -5.02 1.96
C ASN A 51 44.92 -4.26 2.70
N GLU A 52 45.18 -3.00 2.35
CA GLU A 52 46.09 -2.12 3.09
C GLU A 52 45.60 -1.88 4.53
N ASN A 53 44.30 -1.68 4.70
CA ASN A 53 43.69 -1.57 6.03
C ASN A 53 43.69 -2.90 6.82
N PHE A 54 43.60 -4.04 6.13
CA PHE A 54 43.62 -5.36 6.77
C PHE A 54 45.03 -5.75 7.26
N ASN A 55 46.08 -5.38 6.52
CA ASN A 55 47.46 -5.61 6.96
C ASN A 55 47.77 -4.90 8.28
N HIS A 56 47.23 -3.69 8.48
CA HIS A 56 47.29 -2.96 9.75
C HIS A 56 46.56 -3.65 10.92
N LEU A 57 45.55 -4.47 10.64
CA LEU A 57 44.80 -5.24 11.65
C LEU A 57 45.46 -6.60 11.96
N SER A 58 46.34 -7.10 11.08
CA SER A 58 47.03 -8.39 11.29
C SER A 58 48.14 -8.33 12.36
N GLU A 59 48.65 -7.13 12.67
CA GLU A 59 49.65 -6.92 13.74
C GLU A 59 49.09 -7.13 15.16
N THR A 60 47.77 -7.21 15.35
CA THR A 60 47.13 -7.37 16.68
C THR A 60 46.83 -8.83 17.08
N GLY A 61 47.27 -9.83 16.31
CA GLY A 61 47.38 -11.20 16.80
C GLY A 61 46.08 -12.02 16.93
N GLU A 62 44.96 -11.59 16.37
CA GLU A 62 43.71 -12.37 16.35
C GLU A 62 43.16 -12.52 14.94
N ALA A 63 43.46 -13.66 14.28
CA ALA A 63 42.57 -14.43 13.38
C ALA A 63 43.34 -15.20 12.27
N PRO A 64 43.99 -16.34 12.58
CA PRO A 64 44.68 -17.17 11.58
C PRO A 64 43.76 -17.71 10.47
N GLU A 65 42.50 -18.04 10.78
CA GLU A 65 41.56 -18.61 9.80
C GLU A 65 41.07 -17.61 8.76
N LEU A 66 40.93 -16.34 9.11
CA LEU A 66 40.53 -15.30 8.17
C LEU A 66 41.66 -14.99 7.18
N THR A 67 42.91 -14.99 7.65
CA THR A 67 44.09 -14.82 6.81
C THR A 67 44.24 -15.96 5.80
N ILE A 68 43.99 -17.21 6.22
CA ILE A 68 44.02 -18.38 5.32
C ILE A 68 42.93 -18.28 4.25
N ARG A 69 41.67 -18.01 4.64
CA ARG A 69 40.58 -17.82 3.67
C ARG A 69 40.82 -16.65 2.71
N PHE A 70 41.45 -15.59 3.19
CA PHE A 70 41.81 -14.44 2.37
C PHE A 70 42.91 -14.79 1.35
N GLN A 71 43.93 -15.56 1.75
CA GLN A 71 44.96 -16.06 0.84
C GLN A 71 44.40 -17.02 -0.23
N GLU A 72 43.48 -17.91 0.15
CA GLU A 72 42.80 -18.80 -0.81
C GLU A 72 42.02 -17.99 -1.87
N LYS A 73 41.30 -16.94 -1.44
CA LYS A 73 40.59 -16.03 -2.34
C LYS A 73 41.53 -15.23 -3.24
N CYS A 74 42.67 -14.77 -2.72
CA CYS A 74 43.69 -14.09 -3.53
C CYS A 74 44.25 -15.00 -4.63
N GLU A 75 44.52 -16.27 -4.33
CA GLU A 75 45.01 -17.24 -5.31
C GLU A 75 43.94 -17.62 -6.35
N GLU A 76 42.67 -17.69 -5.96
CA GLU A 76 41.56 -17.86 -6.89
C GLU A 76 41.46 -16.67 -7.86
N ASN A 77 41.63 -15.43 -7.36
CA ASN A 77 41.56 -14.23 -8.19
C ASN A 77 42.74 -14.10 -9.17
N LYS A 78 43.95 -14.53 -8.76
CA LYS A 78 45.10 -14.64 -9.68
C LYS A 78 44.82 -15.61 -10.83
N LYS A 79 44.18 -16.76 -10.56
CA LYS A 79 43.79 -17.72 -11.60
C LYS A 79 42.77 -17.13 -12.58
N LEU A 80 41.80 -16.36 -12.08
CA LEU A 80 40.82 -15.66 -12.91
C LEU A 80 41.46 -14.58 -13.79
N THR A 81 42.43 -13.83 -13.25
CA THR A 81 43.18 -12.82 -14.01
C THR A 81 43.92 -13.46 -15.19
N ILE A 82 44.62 -14.58 -14.95
CA ILE A 82 45.32 -15.34 -16.01
C ILE A 82 44.34 -15.87 -17.07
N GLN A 83 43.13 -16.30 -16.67
CA GLN A 83 42.10 -16.73 -17.62
C GLN A 83 41.56 -15.55 -18.45
N ASN A 84 41.37 -14.38 -17.84
CA ASN A 84 40.93 -13.18 -18.54
C ASN A 84 41.97 -12.71 -19.58
N ASP A 85 43.26 -12.75 -19.25
CA ASP A 85 44.33 -12.42 -20.19
C ASP A 85 44.34 -13.37 -21.40
N LYS A 86 44.11 -14.67 -21.17
CA LYS A 86 43.96 -15.66 -22.25
C LYS A 86 42.74 -15.37 -23.13
N LEU A 87 41.63 -14.94 -22.53
CA LEU A 87 40.42 -14.56 -23.26
C LEU A 87 40.67 -13.31 -24.13
N GLN A 88 41.31 -12.29 -23.59
CA GLN A 88 41.69 -11.07 -24.31
C GLN A 88 42.63 -11.37 -25.49
N ALA A 89 43.60 -12.26 -25.30
CA ALA A 89 44.47 -12.74 -26.39
C ALA A 89 43.67 -13.45 -27.49
N CYS A 90 42.66 -14.25 -27.12
CA CYS A 90 41.79 -14.95 -28.06
C CYS A 90 40.91 -13.97 -28.86
N ILE A 91 40.32 -12.97 -28.20
CA ILE A 91 39.55 -11.89 -28.85
C ILE A 91 40.43 -11.14 -29.85
N LYS A 92 41.67 -10.83 -29.49
CA LYS A 92 42.63 -10.17 -30.39
C LYS A 92 42.92 -11.03 -31.62
N LYS A 93 43.08 -12.35 -31.46
CA LYS A 93 43.26 -13.30 -32.56
C LYS A 93 42.02 -13.35 -33.46
N GLN A 94 40.82 -13.39 -32.89
CA GLN A 94 39.56 -13.37 -33.66
C GLN A 94 39.41 -12.10 -34.50
N LYS A 95 39.72 -10.93 -33.94
CA LYS A 95 39.72 -9.66 -34.71
C LYS A 95 40.69 -9.71 -35.90
N SER A 96 41.87 -10.29 -35.71
CA SER A 96 42.83 -10.47 -36.80
C SER A 96 42.30 -11.39 -37.91
N VAL A 97 41.54 -12.44 -37.56
CA VAL A 97 40.94 -13.37 -38.54
C VAL A 97 39.81 -12.70 -39.31
N VAL A 98 38.97 -11.91 -38.65
CA VAL A 98 37.89 -11.15 -39.31
C VAL A 98 38.47 -10.17 -40.32
N GLU A 99 39.56 -9.48 -39.98
CA GLU A 99 40.22 -8.56 -40.91
C GLU A 99 40.85 -9.30 -42.10
N ALA A 100 41.46 -10.46 -41.87
CA ALA A 100 41.98 -11.30 -42.97
C ALA A 100 40.87 -11.80 -43.90
N HIS A 101 39.70 -12.16 -43.35
CA HIS A 101 38.55 -12.56 -44.16
C HIS A 101 38.02 -11.41 -45.03
N ARG A 102 37.95 -10.19 -44.46
CA ARG A 102 37.58 -8.97 -45.20
C ARG A 102 38.51 -8.73 -46.39
N GLN A 103 39.82 -8.89 -46.20
CA GLN A 103 40.81 -8.75 -47.28
C GLN A 103 40.65 -9.83 -48.36
N LEU A 104 40.30 -11.07 -47.98
CA LEU A 104 40.00 -12.14 -48.93
C LEU A 104 38.75 -11.86 -49.75
N GLU A 105 37.69 -11.33 -49.15
CA GLU A 105 36.47 -10.93 -49.87
C GLU A 105 36.75 -9.84 -50.91
N GLU A 106 37.53 -8.81 -50.55
CA GLU A 106 37.96 -7.76 -51.48
C GLU A 106 38.76 -8.32 -52.67
N LEU A 107 39.67 -9.28 -52.40
CA LEU A 107 40.48 -9.92 -53.44
C LEU A 107 39.63 -10.82 -54.35
N LEU A 108 38.61 -11.48 -53.81
CA LEU A 108 37.68 -12.31 -54.57
C LEU A 108 36.82 -11.46 -55.51
N GLU A 109 36.31 -10.31 -55.04
CA GLU A 109 35.58 -9.35 -55.87
C GLU A 109 36.46 -8.79 -57.00
N GLN A 110 37.74 -8.49 -56.71
CA GLN A 110 38.69 -8.10 -57.74
C GLN A 110 38.86 -9.19 -58.81
N LYS A 111 38.99 -10.46 -58.40
CA LYS A 111 39.16 -11.58 -59.32
C LYS A 111 37.91 -11.85 -60.16
N GLU A 112 36.72 -11.66 -59.61
CA GLU A 112 35.46 -11.75 -60.37
C GLU A 112 35.39 -10.68 -61.47
N ASN A 113 35.84 -9.45 -61.18
CA ASN A 113 35.91 -8.37 -62.16
C ASN A 113 36.96 -8.62 -63.26
N GLU A 114 38.12 -9.17 -62.91
CA GLU A 114 39.14 -9.61 -63.87
C GLU A 114 38.58 -10.70 -64.79
N ASN A 115 37.87 -11.69 -64.24
CA ASN A 115 37.27 -12.79 -65.00
C ASN A 115 36.15 -12.29 -65.94
N LYS A 116 35.34 -11.33 -65.49
CA LYS A 116 34.34 -10.67 -66.35
C LYS A 116 35.01 -9.99 -67.55
N THR A 117 36.10 -9.26 -67.32
CA THR A 117 36.87 -8.59 -68.38
C THR A 117 37.44 -9.61 -69.38
N LEU A 118 37.96 -10.74 -68.89
CA LEU A 118 38.44 -11.86 -69.72
C LEU A 118 37.33 -12.49 -70.57
N ARG A 119 36.11 -12.64 -70.06
CA ARG A 119 34.97 -13.14 -70.84
C ARG A 119 34.57 -12.19 -71.96
N GLU A 120 34.62 -10.88 -71.68
CA GLU A 120 34.34 -9.84 -72.69
C GLU A 120 35.40 -9.82 -73.78
N THR A 121 36.69 -9.92 -73.45
CA THR A 121 37.78 -10.01 -74.44
C THR A 121 37.71 -11.28 -75.26
N THR A 122 37.41 -12.42 -74.64
CA THR A 122 37.21 -13.71 -75.34
C THR A 122 36.05 -13.62 -76.33
N SER A 123 34.95 -12.98 -75.95
CA SER A 123 33.80 -12.76 -76.82
C SER A 123 34.15 -11.87 -78.02
N LYS A 124 34.95 -10.82 -77.82
CA LYS A 124 35.46 -9.95 -78.91
C LYS A 124 36.37 -10.70 -79.87
N LEU A 125 37.29 -11.51 -79.36
CA LEU A 125 38.18 -12.35 -80.17
C LEU A 125 37.38 -13.37 -81.00
N SER A 126 36.38 -14.02 -80.39
CA SER A 126 35.50 -14.95 -81.11
C SER A 126 34.78 -14.27 -82.28
N TYR A 127 34.29 -13.04 -82.08
CA TYR A 127 33.70 -12.24 -83.15
C TYR A 127 34.70 -11.93 -84.27
N GLN A 128 35.91 -11.50 -83.93
CA GLN A 128 36.97 -11.21 -84.91
C GLN A 128 37.40 -12.46 -85.70
N ILE A 129 37.48 -13.62 -85.06
CA ILE A 129 37.77 -14.90 -85.73
C ILE A 129 36.67 -15.23 -86.74
N ASN A 130 35.41 -15.07 -86.35
CA ASN A 130 34.28 -15.30 -87.25
C ASN A 130 34.29 -14.34 -88.46
N GLU A 131 34.64 -13.06 -88.24
CA GLU A 131 34.77 -12.06 -89.29
C GLU A 131 35.93 -12.35 -90.25
N LEU A 132 37.07 -12.79 -89.71
CA LEU A 132 38.22 -13.26 -90.48
C LEU A 132 37.85 -14.49 -91.32
N ASN A 133 37.19 -15.49 -90.73
CA ASN A 133 36.73 -16.69 -91.45
C ASN A 133 35.74 -16.37 -92.57
N ALA A 134 34.85 -15.39 -92.35
CA ALA A 134 33.92 -14.92 -93.38
C ALA A 134 34.66 -14.19 -94.52
N SER A 135 35.67 -13.37 -94.18
CA SER A 135 36.53 -12.70 -95.16
C SER A 135 37.38 -13.70 -95.94
N LEU A 136 37.82 -14.77 -95.28
CA LEU A 136 38.58 -15.86 -95.88
C LEU A 136 37.75 -16.66 -96.88
N SER A 137 36.50 -16.99 -96.54
CA SER A 137 35.57 -17.64 -97.47
C SER A 137 35.38 -16.79 -98.73
N LYS A 138 35.16 -15.47 -98.56
CA LYS A 138 35.03 -14.53 -99.68
C LYS A 138 36.30 -14.41 -100.54
N GLN A 139 37.48 -14.40 -99.92
CA GLN A 139 38.74 -14.38 -100.67
C GLN A 139 39.01 -15.70 -101.38
N SER A 140 38.69 -16.85 -100.77
CA SER A 140 38.84 -18.18 -101.38
C SER A 140 37.93 -18.36 -102.60
N GLU A 141 36.75 -17.73 -102.60
CA GLU A 141 35.84 -17.67 -103.75
C GLU A 141 36.37 -16.75 -104.88
N SER A 142 37.21 -15.75 -104.57
CA SER A 142 37.79 -14.83 -105.55
C SER A 142 39.18 -15.25 -106.08
N ALA A 143 39.92 -16.07 -105.33
CA ALA A 143 41.32 -16.41 -105.60
C ALA A 143 41.53 -17.64 -106.50
N ALA A 144 40.46 -18.26 -107.00
CA ALA A 144 40.53 -19.37 -107.95
C ALA A 144 41.09 -18.97 -109.34
N ALA A 145 41.52 -17.71 -109.55
CA ALA A 145 42.02 -17.22 -110.83
C ALA A 145 43.38 -16.47 -110.80
N THR A 146 44.14 -16.45 -109.68
CA THR A 146 45.42 -15.70 -109.62
C THR A 146 46.54 -16.42 -108.89
N ALA A 147 47.78 -16.27 -109.38
CA ALA A 147 49.00 -16.97 -108.99
C ALA A 147 49.53 -16.73 -107.54
N ASP A 148 48.79 -16.04 -106.68
CA ASP A 148 49.20 -15.65 -105.31
C ASP A 148 48.54 -16.52 -104.21
N TYR A 149 47.74 -17.51 -104.60
CA TYR A 149 47.08 -18.47 -103.69
C TYR A 149 48.05 -19.20 -102.73
N PRO A 150 49.26 -19.65 -103.16
CA PRO A 150 50.20 -20.32 -102.25
C PRO A 150 50.68 -19.41 -101.11
N ARG A 151 50.82 -18.10 -101.36
CA ARG A 151 51.26 -17.12 -100.35
C ARG A 151 50.18 -16.89 -99.31
N ILE A 152 48.92 -16.76 -99.74
CA ILE A 152 47.77 -16.61 -98.83
C ILE A 152 47.61 -17.85 -97.96
N VAL A 153 47.74 -19.04 -98.54
CA VAL A 153 47.70 -20.32 -97.79
C VAL A 153 48.84 -20.37 -96.76
N ALA A 154 50.06 -19.97 -97.11
CA ALA A 154 51.19 -19.96 -96.18
C ALA A 154 50.99 -18.97 -95.00
N GLU A 155 50.51 -17.74 -95.28
CA GLU A 155 50.20 -16.75 -94.24
C GLU A 155 49.09 -17.24 -93.29
N LEU A 156 48.09 -17.96 -93.83
CA LEU A 156 47.04 -18.56 -93.02
C LEU A 156 47.55 -19.73 -92.18
N THR A 157 48.33 -20.64 -92.77
CA THR A 157 48.94 -21.75 -92.03
C THR A 157 49.79 -21.24 -90.88
N GLN A 158 50.56 -20.16 -91.07
CA GLN A 158 51.33 -19.53 -90.00
C GLN A 158 50.43 -18.93 -88.91
N LYS A 159 49.34 -18.25 -89.27
CA LYS A 159 48.36 -17.72 -88.29
C LYS A 159 47.66 -18.84 -87.52
N PHE A 160 47.27 -19.92 -88.19
CA PHE A 160 46.67 -21.08 -87.54
C PHE A 160 47.65 -21.76 -86.58
N GLN A 161 48.92 -21.88 -86.96
CA GLN A 161 49.96 -22.42 -86.08
C GLN A 161 50.14 -21.56 -84.82
N GLY A 162 50.21 -20.23 -84.97
CA GLY A 162 50.31 -19.33 -83.81
C GLY A 162 49.08 -19.35 -82.90
N LEU A 163 47.87 -19.47 -83.48
CA LEU A 163 46.63 -19.64 -82.71
C LEU A 163 46.62 -20.97 -81.96
N TYR A 164 47.09 -22.05 -82.60
CA TYR A 164 47.16 -23.38 -81.99
C TYR A 164 48.14 -23.39 -80.79
N GLU A 165 49.31 -22.76 -80.93
CA GLU A 165 50.27 -22.59 -79.84
C GLU A 165 49.68 -21.78 -78.68
N THR A 166 48.97 -20.69 -78.98
CA THR A 166 48.29 -19.87 -77.96
C THR A 166 47.20 -20.67 -77.23
N MET A 167 46.42 -21.49 -77.95
CA MET A 167 45.42 -22.36 -77.33
C MET A 167 46.04 -23.43 -76.43
N GLN A 168 47.19 -24.00 -76.83
CA GLN A 168 47.91 -24.96 -75.99
C GLN A 168 48.46 -24.31 -74.72
N GLU A 169 48.94 -23.08 -74.81
CA GLU A 169 49.42 -22.33 -73.64
C GLU A 169 48.27 -21.98 -72.69
N GLN A 170 47.13 -21.52 -73.22
CA GLN A 170 45.91 -21.29 -72.43
C GLN A 170 45.37 -22.58 -71.77
N ALA A 171 45.47 -23.73 -72.45
CA ALA A 171 45.05 -25.01 -71.88
C ALA A 171 45.93 -25.42 -70.69
N LYS A 172 47.26 -25.19 -70.78
CA LYS A 172 48.19 -25.42 -69.67
C LYS A 172 47.92 -24.47 -68.49
N GLU A 173 47.67 -23.20 -68.77
CA GLU A 173 47.30 -22.23 -67.71
C GLU A 173 45.99 -22.63 -67.02
N ALA A 174 44.99 -23.11 -67.77
CA ALA A 174 43.74 -23.59 -67.20
C ALA A 174 43.93 -24.84 -66.31
N GLU A 175 44.83 -25.75 -66.69
CA GLU A 175 45.18 -26.92 -65.89
C GLU A 175 45.86 -26.51 -64.57
N ILE A 176 46.83 -25.60 -64.62
CA ILE A 176 47.49 -25.03 -63.43
C ILE A 176 46.46 -24.36 -62.50
N GLN A 177 45.52 -23.59 -63.06
CA GLN A 177 44.45 -22.96 -62.28
C GLN A 177 43.50 -23.98 -61.67
N ALA A 178 43.20 -25.09 -62.35
CA ALA A 178 42.37 -26.15 -61.82
C ALA A 178 43.02 -26.83 -60.60
N ASP A 179 44.33 -27.08 -60.67
CA ASP A 179 45.10 -27.63 -59.56
C ASP A 179 45.18 -26.69 -58.37
N GLU A 180 45.37 -25.39 -58.62
CA GLU A 180 45.39 -24.37 -57.56
C GLU A 180 44.01 -24.25 -56.87
N ASN A 181 42.92 -24.30 -57.64
CA ASN A 181 41.56 -24.31 -57.10
C ASN A 181 41.28 -25.55 -56.26
N ASN A 182 41.76 -26.73 -56.67
CA ASN A 182 41.63 -27.95 -55.88
C ASN A 182 42.40 -27.86 -54.56
N LYS A 183 43.60 -27.27 -54.57
CA LYS A 183 44.40 -27.03 -53.37
C LYS A 183 43.67 -26.08 -52.40
N LEU A 184 43.14 -24.97 -52.90
CA LEU A 184 42.37 -24.01 -52.09
C LEU A 184 41.08 -24.63 -51.52
N LYS A 185 40.44 -25.53 -52.27
CA LYS A 185 39.26 -26.26 -51.79
C LYS A 185 39.58 -27.14 -50.58
N LEU A 186 40.67 -27.89 -50.64
CA LEU A 186 41.12 -28.73 -49.51
C LEU A 186 41.49 -27.88 -48.28
N GLU A 187 42.13 -26.73 -48.50
CA GLU A 187 42.46 -25.80 -47.41
C GLU A 187 41.21 -25.22 -46.74
N ASN A 188 40.18 -24.86 -47.53
CA ASN A 188 38.89 -24.40 -47.02
C ASN A 188 38.15 -25.49 -46.23
N GLU A 189 38.23 -26.75 -46.66
CA GLU A 189 37.65 -27.88 -45.91
C GLU A 189 38.34 -28.04 -44.54
N SER A 190 39.68 -27.97 -44.50
CA SER A 190 40.46 -27.99 -43.26
C SER A 190 40.11 -26.82 -42.31
N LEU A 191 40.01 -25.60 -42.84
CA LEU A 191 39.65 -24.41 -42.06
C LEU A 191 38.23 -24.48 -41.51
N ASN A 192 37.28 -25.03 -42.26
CA ASN A 192 35.91 -25.22 -41.79
C ASN A 192 35.83 -26.21 -40.62
N GLU A 193 36.66 -27.27 -40.63
CA GLU A 193 36.73 -28.20 -39.51
C GLU A 193 37.31 -27.52 -38.25
N GLU A 194 38.35 -26.70 -38.39
CA GLU A 194 38.88 -25.89 -37.29
C GLU A 194 37.85 -24.90 -36.73
N LEU A 195 37.09 -24.22 -37.61
CA LEU A 195 36.02 -23.31 -37.21
C LEU A 195 34.92 -24.01 -36.42
N GLU A 196 34.53 -25.22 -36.82
CA GLU A 196 33.51 -25.99 -36.13
C GLU A 196 33.98 -26.45 -34.74
N ASN A 197 35.26 -26.83 -34.62
CA ASN A 197 35.87 -27.13 -33.33
C ASN A 197 35.92 -25.89 -32.41
N LEU A 198 36.25 -24.72 -32.96
CA LEU A 198 36.21 -23.46 -32.21
C LEU A 198 34.80 -23.09 -31.74
N ARG A 199 33.77 -23.33 -32.57
CA ARG A 199 32.36 -23.12 -32.18
C ARG A 199 31.95 -23.99 -31.02
N LYS A 200 32.29 -25.28 -31.04
CA LYS A 200 32.02 -26.21 -29.92
C LYS A 200 32.69 -25.72 -28.64
N LEU A 201 33.96 -25.31 -28.71
CA LEU A 201 34.68 -24.77 -27.56
C LEU A 201 34.04 -23.47 -27.02
N HIS A 202 33.55 -22.61 -27.92
CA HIS A 202 32.87 -21.37 -27.52
C HIS A 202 31.55 -21.64 -26.78
N ILE A 203 30.77 -22.62 -27.24
CA ILE A 203 29.53 -23.05 -26.55
C ILE A 203 29.87 -23.57 -25.15
N GLU A 204 30.83 -24.49 -25.03
CA GLU A 204 31.26 -25.01 -23.72
C GLU A 204 31.76 -23.92 -22.77
N LEU A 205 32.48 -22.93 -23.30
CA LEU A 205 32.98 -21.81 -22.51
C LEU A 205 31.84 -20.90 -22.04
N THR A 206 30.85 -20.65 -22.91
CA THR A 206 29.66 -19.86 -22.58
C THR A 206 28.85 -20.51 -21.46
N GLU A 207 28.62 -21.83 -21.54
CA GLU A 207 27.94 -22.57 -20.46
C GLU A 207 28.70 -22.50 -19.13
N LYS A 208 30.04 -22.52 -19.17
CA LYS A 208 30.87 -22.33 -17.96
C LYS A 208 30.73 -20.91 -17.39
N PHE A 209 30.70 -19.89 -18.24
CA PHE A 209 30.48 -18.51 -17.81
C PHE A 209 29.11 -18.31 -17.17
N GLU A 210 28.04 -18.85 -17.75
CA GLU A 210 26.70 -18.77 -17.15
C GLU A 210 26.63 -19.43 -15.77
N LYS A 211 27.33 -20.56 -15.59
CA LYS A 211 27.47 -21.21 -14.27
C LYS A 211 28.22 -20.32 -13.29
N CYS A 212 29.33 -19.69 -13.71
CA CYS A 212 30.07 -18.76 -12.88
C CYS A 212 29.24 -17.53 -12.49
N GLU A 213 28.47 -16.95 -13.40
CA GLU A 213 27.58 -15.82 -13.09
C GLU A 213 26.54 -16.17 -12.02
N LYS A 214 25.95 -17.37 -12.10
CA LYS A 214 25.02 -17.85 -11.06
C LYS A 214 25.70 -17.94 -9.70
N VAL A 215 26.92 -18.51 -9.65
CA VAL A 215 27.71 -18.60 -8.41
C VAL A 215 28.05 -17.21 -7.86
N ILE A 216 28.42 -16.26 -8.72
CA ILE A 216 28.72 -14.87 -8.31
C ILE A 216 27.47 -14.21 -7.72
N LYS A 217 26.30 -14.35 -8.37
CA LYS A 217 25.03 -13.82 -7.86
C LYS A 217 24.69 -14.39 -6.48
N ASP A 218 24.84 -15.70 -6.30
CA ASP A 218 24.60 -16.38 -5.02
C ASP A 218 25.58 -15.92 -3.93
N LEU A 219 26.86 -15.71 -4.28
CA LEU A 219 27.87 -15.20 -3.35
C LEU A 219 27.60 -13.75 -2.94
N ASN A 220 27.24 -12.88 -3.90
CA ASN A 220 26.90 -11.49 -3.60
C ASN A 220 25.69 -11.39 -2.67
N LYS A 221 24.66 -12.23 -2.88
CA LYS A 221 23.52 -12.32 -1.96
C LYS A 221 23.96 -12.73 -0.55
N LYS A 222 24.86 -13.71 -0.42
CA LYS A 222 25.40 -14.12 0.89
C LYS A 222 26.25 -13.04 1.55
N ILE A 223 26.95 -12.22 0.77
CA ILE A 223 27.72 -11.07 1.29
C ILE A 223 26.76 -10.02 1.85
N GLU A 224 25.71 -9.67 1.10
CA GLU A 224 24.67 -8.75 1.55
C GLU A 224 23.99 -9.24 2.83
N ASP A 225 23.64 -10.53 2.91
CA ASP A 225 23.10 -11.14 4.13
C ASP A 225 24.08 -11.07 5.32
N CYS A 226 25.38 -11.20 5.08
CA CYS A 226 26.41 -11.08 6.11
C CYS A 226 26.59 -9.63 6.58
N ASP A 227 26.56 -8.65 5.68
CA ASP A 227 26.65 -7.24 6.01
C ASP A 227 25.43 -6.79 6.84
N ASN A 228 24.23 -7.21 6.44
CA ASN A 228 23.01 -6.97 7.22
C ASN A 228 23.11 -7.54 8.65
N ARG A 229 23.63 -8.77 8.81
CA ARG A 229 23.85 -9.37 10.13
C ARG A 229 24.92 -8.63 10.94
N LYS A 230 25.95 -8.09 10.28
CA LYS A 230 26.99 -7.29 10.94
C LYS A 230 26.40 -6.00 11.49
N ASP A 231 25.50 -5.36 10.76
CA ASP A 231 24.80 -4.16 11.21
C ASP A 231 23.88 -4.48 12.41
N GLU A 232 23.14 -5.60 12.36
CA GLU A 232 22.35 -6.09 13.49
C GLU A 232 23.21 -6.35 14.73
N PHE A 233 24.36 -7.01 14.55
CA PHE A 233 25.29 -7.27 15.65
C PHE A 233 25.87 -5.97 16.23
N THR A 234 26.19 -5.00 15.37
CA THR A 234 26.68 -3.68 15.78
C THR A 234 25.62 -2.93 16.60
N HIS A 235 24.35 -3.00 16.18
CA HIS A 235 23.22 -2.45 16.92
C HIS A 235 23.09 -3.12 18.30
N MET A 236 23.06 -4.46 18.36
CA MET A 236 22.99 -5.20 19.62
C MET A 236 24.17 -4.88 20.55
N PHE A 237 25.38 -4.74 20.02
CA PHE A 237 26.56 -4.39 20.80
C PHE A 237 26.44 -2.99 21.42
N ASN A 238 25.94 -2.01 20.66
CA ASN A 238 25.71 -0.65 21.15
C ASN A 238 24.59 -0.59 22.21
N GLU A 239 23.52 -1.37 22.04
CA GLU A 239 22.47 -1.51 23.05
C GLU A 239 23.02 -2.13 24.34
N HIS A 240 23.79 -3.21 24.23
CA HIS A 240 24.43 -3.85 25.38
C HIS A 240 25.36 -2.88 26.13
N ARG A 241 26.17 -2.11 25.39
CA ARG A 241 27.03 -1.06 25.96
C ARG A 241 26.22 0.00 26.72
N THR A 242 25.10 0.43 26.15
CA THR A 242 24.20 1.41 26.78
C THR A 242 23.56 0.84 28.05
N LEU A 243 23.13 -0.43 28.00
CA LEU A 243 22.53 -1.12 29.14
C LEU A 243 23.54 -1.31 30.27
N LYS A 244 24.79 -1.66 29.93
CA LYS A 244 25.89 -1.79 30.89
C LYS A 244 26.15 -0.48 31.62
N LEU A 245 26.22 0.65 30.91
CA LEU A 245 26.36 1.98 31.53
C LEU A 245 25.19 2.33 32.47
N LYS A 246 23.95 1.95 32.11
CA LYS A 246 22.79 2.14 33.00
C LYS A 246 22.90 1.28 34.26
N TYR A 247 23.31 0.03 34.12
CA TYR A 247 23.50 -0.88 35.25
C TYR A 247 24.60 -0.38 36.21
N GLU A 248 25.73 0.09 35.69
CA GLU A 248 26.81 0.67 36.49
C GLU A 248 26.36 1.92 37.26
N LYS A 249 25.59 2.81 36.62
CA LYS A 249 24.98 3.97 37.29
C LYS A 249 24.03 3.55 38.41
N LEU A 250 23.19 2.56 38.16
CA LEU A 250 22.24 2.05 39.15
C LEU A 250 22.97 1.42 40.35
N ARG A 251 24.01 0.62 40.08
CA ARG A 251 24.86 0.01 41.12
C ARG A 251 25.53 1.06 41.99
N ALA A 252 26.09 2.12 41.40
CA ALA A 252 26.70 3.22 42.15
C ALA A 252 25.66 3.90 43.08
N LYS A 253 24.43 4.11 42.59
CA LYS A 253 23.34 4.67 43.40
C LYS A 253 22.91 3.74 44.54
N TYR A 254 22.90 2.43 44.31
CA TYR A 254 22.62 1.47 45.39
C TYR A 254 23.71 1.51 46.46
N SER A 255 24.98 1.54 46.06
CA SER A 255 26.10 1.65 47.01
C SER A 255 26.03 2.92 47.84
N SER A 256 25.70 4.07 47.23
CA SER A 256 25.55 5.32 47.99
C SER A 256 24.37 5.30 48.97
N LEU A 257 23.27 4.66 48.59
CA LEU A 257 22.11 4.48 49.49
C LEU A 257 22.40 3.50 50.63
N GLU A 258 23.22 2.48 50.38
CA GLU A 258 23.68 1.54 51.41
C GLU A 258 24.62 2.24 52.40
N ASP A 259 25.53 3.09 51.92
CA ASP A 259 26.40 3.92 52.76
C ASP A 259 25.59 4.98 53.56
N GLU A 260 24.57 5.60 52.95
CA GLU A 260 23.61 6.47 53.66
C GLU A 260 22.81 5.70 54.72
N SER A 261 22.36 4.48 54.43
CA SER A 261 21.65 3.62 55.39
C SER A 261 22.52 3.22 56.58
N ASN A 262 23.82 3.05 56.38
CA ASN A 262 24.78 2.67 57.42
C ASN A 262 25.27 3.86 58.26
N THR A 263 25.04 5.10 57.81
CA THR A 263 25.40 6.34 58.52
C THR A 263 24.26 6.94 59.32
N ILE A 264 23.01 6.45 59.16
CA ILE A 264 21.90 6.82 60.04
C ILE A 264 22.12 6.14 61.40
N ASP A 265 22.53 6.95 62.39
CA ASP A 265 22.79 6.51 63.76
C ASP A 265 21.54 5.86 64.36
N GLY A 266 21.61 4.55 64.66
CA GLY A 266 20.47 3.74 65.11
C GLY A 266 19.78 4.24 66.39
N LYS A 267 20.38 5.21 67.09
CA LYS A 267 19.77 5.90 68.24
C LYS A 267 18.66 6.88 67.83
N GLU A 268 18.79 7.55 66.68
CA GLU A 268 17.82 8.54 66.20
C GLU A 268 16.59 7.84 65.59
N ILE A 269 16.79 6.73 64.87
CA ILE A 269 15.70 5.84 64.42
C ILE A 269 14.98 5.22 65.62
N ALA A 270 15.69 4.78 66.67
CA ALA A 270 15.05 4.19 67.85
C ALA A 270 14.17 5.20 68.60
N THR A 271 14.58 6.48 68.67
CA THR A 271 13.77 7.53 69.31
C THR A 271 12.58 7.93 68.45
N GLU A 272 12.75 8.02 67.13
CA GLU A 272 11.65 8.35 66.21
C GLU A 272 10.66 7.18 66.07
N TYR A 273 11.14 5.93 66.10
CA TYR A 273 10.30 4.72 66.10
C TYR A 273 9.42 4.64 67.36
N VAL A 274 9.96 5.00 68.54
CA VAL A 274 9.18 5.06 69.78
C VAL A 274 8.09 6.15 69.72
N LYS A 275 8.38 7.33 69.14
CA LYS A 275 7.36 8.38 68.91
C LYS A 275 6.31 7.93 67.91
N VAL A 276 6.71 7.28 66.80
CA VAL A 276 5.78 6.75 65.80
C VAL A 276 4.89 5.66 66.40
N LEU A 277 5.42 4.81 67.30
CA LEU A 277 4.62 3.82 68.02
C LEU A 277 3.61 4.45 68.97
N SER A 278 3.96 5.53 69.68
CA SER A 278 2.99 6.23 70.54
C SER A 278 1.89 6.90 69.72
N VAL A 279 2.25 7.57 68.62
CA VAL A 279 1.30 8.19 67.70
C VAL A 279 0.42 7.15 67.01
N ASN A 280 0.96 6.00 66.59
CA ASN A 280 0.18 4.91 66.01
C ASN A 280 -0.79 4.28 67.01
N LYS A 281 -0.44 4.22 68.30
CA LYS A 281 -1.35 3.75 69.34
C LYS A 281 -2.51 4.73 69.55
N GLU A 282 -2.25 6.03 69.55
CA GLU A 282 -3.29 7.07 69.62
C GLU A 282 -4.17 7.09 68.36
N LEU A 283 -3.55 7.01 67.17
CA LEU A 283 -4.27 6.91 65.91
C LEU A 283 -5.10 5.62 65.85
N GLY A 284 -4.58 4.49 66.33
CA GLY A 284 -5.32 3.24 66.46
C GLY A 284 -6.57 3.39 67.33
N GLY A 285 -6.45 4.06 68.47
CA GLY A 285 -7.59 4.42 69.32
C GLY A 285 -8.61 5.29 68.58
N ARG A 286 -8.17 6.32 67.88
CA ARG A 286 -9.05 7.19 67.07
C ARG A 286 -9.71 6.45 65.92
N VAL A 287 -9.00 5.54 65.25
CA VAL A 287 -9.53 4.69 64.18
C VAL A 287 -10.57 3.73 64.73
N THR A 288 -10.38 3.15 65.92
CA THR A 288 -11.42 2.33 66.56
C THR A 288 -12.66 3.15 66.90
N THR A 289 -12.49 4.36 67.45
CA THR A 289 -13.63 5.25 67.75
C THR A 289 -14.35 5.68 66.46
N LEU A 290 -13.61 6.05 65.41
CA LEU A 290 -14.19 6.37 64.11
C LEU A 290 -14.85 5.17 63.45
N ALA A 291 -14.31 3.95 63.62
CA ALA A 291 -14.94 2.73 63.11
C ALA A 291 -16.26 2.44 63.82
N ASP A 292 -16.33 2.65 65.14
CA ASP A 292 -17.56 2.54 65.91
C ASP A 292 -18.59 3.61 65.49
N GLU A 293 -18.14 4.84 65.26
CA GLU A 293 -18.97 5.92 64.71
C GLU A 293 -19.45 5.61 63.29
N MET A 294 -18.58 5.10 62.41
CA MET A 294 -18.92 4.67 61.06
C MET A 294 -19.91 3.51 61.07
N GLU A 295 -19.77 2.56 61.99
CA GLU A 295 -20.71 1.45 62.16
C GLU A 295 -22.06 1.95 62.69
N SER A 296 -22.05 2.94 63.59
CA SER A 296 -23.27 3.62 64.05
C SER A 296 -23.96 4.38 62.91
N ILE A 297 -23.20 5.15 62.13
CA ILE A 297 -23.68 5.85 60.92
C ILE A 297 -24.18 4.85 59.89
N ARG A 298 -23.51 3.71 59.72
CA ARG A 298 -23.93 2.64 58.81
C ARG A 298 -25.25 2.03 59.25
N ARG A 299 -25.42 1.73 60.53
CA ARG A 299 -26.70 1.25 61.09
C ARG A 299 -27.81 2.28 60.93
N LEU A 300 -27.50 3.55 61.13
CA LEU A 300 -28.45 4.65 60.92
C LEU A 300 -28.80 4.79 59.43
N SER A 301 -27.81 4.71 58.54
CA SER A 301 -27.97 4.76 57.09
C SER A 301 -28.75 3.56 56.57
N ASP A 302 -28.51 2.35 57.08
CA ASP A 302 -29.32 1.16 56.78
C ASP A 302 -30.75 1.27 57.34
N GLY A 303 -30.92 1.97 58.46
CA GLY A 303 -32.23 2.32 59.02
C GLY A 303 -32.98 3.32 58.14
N LEU A 304 -32.30 4.37 57.69
CA LEU A 304 -32.81 5.37 56.75
C LEU A 304 -33.06 4.75 55.37
N ARG A 305 -32.22 3.82 54.90
CA ARG A 305 -32.40 3.09 53.65
C ARG A 305 -33.63 2.20 53.73
N ARG A 306 -33.82 1.44 54.82
CA ARG A 306 -35.05 0.68 55.04
C ARG A 306 -36.27 1.58 55.12
N ARG A 307 -36.14 2.76 55.72
CA ARG A 307 -37.23 3.76 55.79
C ARG A 307 -37.53 4.35 54.41
N ASN A 308 -36.50 4.64 53.61
CA ASN A 308 -36.64 5.09 52.23
C ASN A 308 -37.18 3.99 51.32
N GLU A 309 -36.76 2.74 51.48
CA GLU A 309 -37.32 1.57 50.77
C GLU A 309 -38.79 1.39 51.14
N ASN A 310 -39.16 1.58 52.41
CA ASN A 310 -40.56 1.57 52.85
C ASN A 310 -41.34 2.75 52.26
N LEU A 311 -40.80 3.97 52.30
CA LEU A 311 -41.41 5.15 51.71
C LEU A 311 -41.50 5.04 50.19
N GLU A 312 -40.51 4.44 49.52
CA GLU A 312 -40.52 4.15 48.08
C GLU A 312 -41.52 3.07 47.75
N ASN A 313 -41.67 2.04 48.58
CA ASN A 313 -42.72 1.03 48.45
C ASN A 313 -44.10 1.64 48.66
N GLU A 314 -44.25 2.52 49.65
CA GLU A 314 -45.49 3.25 49.93
C GLU A 314 -45.79 4.26 48.81
N THR A 315 -44.77 4.96 48.31
CA THR A 315 -44.89 5.85 47.14
C THR A 315 -45.16 5.05 45.87
N ARG A 316 -44.61 3.84 45.74
CA ARG A 316 -44.90 2.92 44.63
C ARG A 316 -46.33 2.43 44.73
N MET A 317 -46.80 2.05 45.91
CA MET A 317 -48.18 1.65 46.16
C MET A 317 -49.16 2.80 45.94
N LEU A 318 -48.83 4.01 46.41
CA LEU A 318 -49.60 5.21 46.13
C LEU A 318 -49.53 5.60 44.65
N LYS A 319 -48.40 5.38 43.96
CA LYS A 319 -48.31 5.54 42.50
C LYS A 319 -49.07 4.46 41.75
N GLU A 320 -49.17 3.25 42.28
CA GLU A 320 -50.00 2.17 41.74
C GLU A 320 -51.48 2.47 41.96
N GLU A 321 -51.87 2.92 43.15
CA GLU A 321 -53.21 3.42 43.44
C GLU A 321 -53.53 4.67 42.62
N LEU A 322 -52.57 5.57 42.42
CA LEU A 322 -52.72 6.75 41.57
C LEU A 322 -52.70 6.36 40.10
N LEU A 323 -51.99 5.31 39.67
CA LEU A 323 -52.05 4.75 38.32
C LEU A 323 -53.36 4.00 38.10
N VAL A 324 -53.93 3.35 39.11
CA VAL A 324 -55.24 2.69 39.07
C VAL A 324 -56.34 3.73 39.09
N ALA A 325 -56.22 4.77 39.91
CA ALA A 325 -57.13 5.91 39.93
C ALA A 325 -57.00 6.77 38.67
N HIS A 326 -55.78 6.93 38.13
CA HIS A 326 -55.50 7.61 36.87
C HIS A 326 -55.88 6.74 35.68
N ALA A 327 -55.81 5.41 35.76
CA ALA A 327 -56.36 4.49 34.76
C ALA A 327 -57.89 4.46 34.84
N ALA A 328 -58.50 4.63 36.01
CA ALA A 328 -59.94 4.83 36.16
C ALA A 328 -60.39 6.22 35.64
N LEU A 329 -59.57 7.26 35.85
CA LEU A 329 -59.75 8.62 35.32
C LEU A 329 -59.43 8.73 33.82
N GLN A 330 -58.49 7.94 33.30
CA GLN A 330 -58.18 7.84 31.87
C GLN A 330 -59.14 6.88 31.18
N ALA A 331 -59.65 5.82 31.82
CA ALA A 331 -60.74 4.99 31.28
C ALA A 331 -62.05 5.78 31.16
N THR A 332 -62.22 6.84 31.96
CA THR A 332 -63.33 7.80 31.81
C THR A 332 -63.01 8.97 30.87
N LYS A 333 -61.77 9.12 30.36
CA LYS A 333 -61.41 10.24 29.46
C LYS A 333 -60.68 9.92 28.17
N ARG A 334 -60.14 8.72 27.95
CA ARG A 334 -59.49 8.25 26.71
C ARG A 334 -59.49 6.71 26.63
N HIS A 335 -60.35 6.16 25.78
CA HIS A 335 -60.15 4.83 25.22
C HIS A 335 -58.92 4.85 24.28
N SER A 336 -57.79 4.30 24.71
CA SER A 336 -56.86 3.57 23.82
C SER A 336 -55.72 2.92 24.61
N THR A 337 -55.59 1.62 24.42
CA THR A 337 -54.71 0.65 25.09
C THR A 337 -53.28 0.62 24.51
N GLU A 338 -52.45 1.65 24.71
CA GLU A 338 -51.03 1.62 24.27
C GLU A 338 -50.01 1.93 25.41
N SER A 339 -49.47 0.83 25.95
CA SER A 339 -48.15 0.56 26.59
C SER A 339 -47.39 1.61 27.43
N CYS A 340 -47.54 1.50 28.76
CA CYS A 340 -46.57 2.02 29.74
C CYS A 340 -45.14 1.46 29.54
N HIS A 341 -45.01 0.21 29.07
CA HIS A 341 -43.72 -0.47 28.86
C HIS A 341 -42.83 0.15 27.77
N THR A 342 -43.40 0.82 26.76
CA THR A 342 -42.63 1.38 25.63
C THR A 342 -41.93 2.69 26.01
N SER A 343 -42.50 3.49 26.91
CA SER A 343 -41.95 4.79 27.32
C SER A 343 -40.68 4.67 28.16
N VAL A 344 -40.62 3.71 29.09
CA VAL A 344 -39.46 3.50 29.98
C VAL A 344 -38.25 3.01 29.19
N GLU A 345 -38.46 2.10 28.23
CA GLU A 345 -37.38 1.58 27.41
C GLU A 345 -36.81 2.65 26.47
N LEU A 346 -37.68 3.51 25.92
CA LEU A 346 -37.25 4.65 25.11
C LEU A 346 -36.32 5.60 25.90
N VAL A 347 -36.70 5.96 27.13
CA VAL A 347 -35.86 6.81 28.00
C VAL A 347 -34.50 6.16 28.27
N LYS A 348 -34.45 4.83 28.47
CA LYS A 348 -33.18 4.11 28.64
C LYS A 348 -32.32 4.16 27.38
N GLN A 349 -32.92 3.99 26.20
CA GLN A 349 -32.21 4.06 24.94
C GLN A 349 -31.64 5.45 24.68
N ILE A 350 -32.41 6.51 24.95
CA ILE A 350 -31.93 7.91 24.86
C ILE A 350 -30.72 8.13 25.78
N LYS A 351 -30.81 7.70 27.05
CA LYS A 351 -29.69 7.80 28.00
C LYS A 351 -28.48 6.96 27.60
N SER A 352 -28.69 5.81 26.97
CA SER A 352 -27.61 4.98 26.45
C SER A 352 -26.86 5.70 25.33
N LEU A 353 -27.61 6.27 24.37
CA LEU A 353 -27.04 7.06 23.28
C LEU A 353 -26.25 8.28 23.80
N GLN A 354 -26.80 9.02 24.76
CA GLN A 354 -26.12 10.15 25.41
C GLN A 354 -24.74 9.74 25.96
N ARG A 355 -24.68 8.64 26.73
CA ARG A 355 -23.42 8.12 27.28
C ARG A 355 -22.44 7.68 26.20
N SER A 356 -22.90 6.94 25.19
CA SER A 356 -22.06 6.49 24.08
C SER A 356 -21.45 7.66 23.32
N LEU A 357 -22.25 8.70 23.04
CA LEU A 357 -21.77 9.93 22.43
C LEU A 357 -20.74 10.64 23.29
N GLN A 358 -21.02 10.83 24.58
CA GLN A 358 -20.11 11.51 25.51
C GLN A 358 -18.75 10.79 25.60
N VAL A 359 -18.75 9.45 25.67
CA VAL A 359 -17.51 8.65 25.69
C VAL A 359 -16.77 8.74 24.36
N PHE A 360 -17.51 8.69 23.24
CA PHE A 360 -16.93 8.76 21.90
C PHE A 360 -16.31 10.13 21.61
N THR A 361 -16.95 11.23 22.00
CA THR A 361 -16.49 12.60 21.68
C THR A 361 -15.56 13.21 22.72
N SER A 362 -15.34 12.53 23.84
CA SER A 362 -14.40 12.96 24.87
C SER A 362 -13.00 13.19 24.31
N VAL A 363 -12.44 14.35 24.65
CA VAL A 363 -11.05 14.74 24.37
C VAL A 363 -10.24 14.90 25.66
N LYS A 364 -10.73 14.31 26.77
CA LYS A 364 -10.07 14.30 28.08
C LYS A 364 -9.15 13.08 28.21
N GLY A 365 -7.93 13.29 28.72
CA GLY A 365 -6.96 12.23 29.02
C GLY A 365 -5.63 12.40 28.28
N ALA A 366 -4.59 11.70 28.74
CA ALA A 366 -3.24 11.76 28.17
C ALA A 366 -3.10 11.05 26.81
N ASP A 367 -4.16 10.41 26.33
CA ASP A 367 -4.18 9.64 25.08
C ASP A 367 -4.68 10.44 23.88
N PHE A 368 -5.11 11.68 24.10
CA PHE A 368 -5.61 12.58 23.07
C PHE A 368 -4.65 13.75 22.84
N THR A 369 -4.24 13.92 21.58
CA THR A 369 -3.55 15.14 21.13
C THR A 369 -4.52 15.95 20.29
N ILE A 370 -4.81 17.18 20.71
CA ILE A 370 -5.81 18.03 20.05
C ILE A 370 -5.13 18.84 18.94
N ASN A 371 -5.72 18.81 17.74
CA ASN A 371 -5.36 19.72 16.66
C ASN A 371 -6.08 21.06 16.89
N LYS A 372 -5.38 22.05 17.43
CA LYS A 372 -5.98 23.33 17.82
C LYS A 372 -6.61 24.08 16.65
N GLU A 373 -6.01 24.05 15.46
CA GLU A 373 -6.46 24.81 14.30
C GLU A 373 -7.80 24.27 13.77
N ALA A 374 -7.86 22.98 13.47
CA ALA A 374 -9.10 22.33 13.01
C ALA A 374 -10.19 22.41 14.08
N SER A 375 -9.83 22.26 15.35
CA SER A 375 -10.79 22.35 16.45
C SER A 375 -11.35 23.76 16.61
N MET A 376 -10.54 24.82 16.47
CA MET A 376 -11.03 26.20 16.49
C MET A 376 -11.94 26.51 15.30
N LYS A 377 -11.61 25.98 14.11
CA LYS A 377 -12.48 26.09 12.93
C LYS A 377 -13.86 25.49 13.21
N LEU A 378 -13.91 24.29 13.79
CA LEU A 378 -15.17 23.62 14.13
C LEU A 378 -15.96 24.41 15.20
N LEU A 379 -15.29 24.92 16.24
CA LEU A 379 -15.95 25.73 17.26
C LEU A 379 -16.64 26.97 16.64
N ARG A 380 -15.97 27.64 15.71
CA ARG A 380 -16.48 28.81 14.98
C ARG A 380 -17.70 28.54 14.10
N GLU A 381 -18.00 27.26 13.78
CA GLU A 381 -19.24 26.91 13.07
C GLU A 381 -20.48 27.09 13.95
N TYR A 382 -20.32 27.05 15.27
CA TYR A 382 -21.44 27.09 16.23
C TYR A 382 -21.54 28.42 16.98
N ASP A 383 -20.42 29.09 17.26
CA ASP A 383 -20.39 30.45 17.81
C ASP A 383 -18.99 31.09 17.67
N ASP A 384 -18.87 32.40 17.85
CA ASP A 384 -17.59 33.13 17.76
C ASP A 384 -16.73 32.94 19.02
N TYR A 385 -16.20 31.72 19.17
CA TYR A 385 -15.30 31.38 20.26
C TYR A 385 -13.89 31.89 20.00
N SER A 386 -13.33 32.58 21.01
CA SER A 386 -11.92 32.96 21.06
C SER A 386 -11.17 32.16 22.13
N ILE A 387 -9.85 32.00 21.96
CA ILE A 387 -9.00 31.39 22.97
C ILE A 387 -8.76 32.44 24.06
N VAL A 388 -9.43 32.31 25.20
CA VAL A 388 -9.20 33.14 26.37
C VAL A 388 -8.09 32.49 27.22
N ASP A 389 -7.11 33.28 27.66
CA ASP A 389 -6.02 32.88 28.58
C ASP A 389 -5.09 31.74 28.11
N GLY A 390 -4.99 31.51 26.79
CA GLY A 390 -4.05 30.54 26.21
C GLY A 390 -4.38 29.06 26.45
N GLN A 391 -5.43 28.77 27.24
CA GLN A 391 -5.93 27.41 27.45
C GLN A 391 -7.00 27.05 26.41
N PHE A 392 -6.79 25.93 25.72
CA PHE A 392 -7.75 25.44 24.73
C PHE A 392 -8.98 24.84 25.42
N PRO A 393 -10.23 25.23 25.05
CA PRO A 393 -11.44 24.82 25.76
C PRO A 393 -11.86 23.38 25.39
N LYS A 394 -11.12 22.38 25.92
CA LYS A 394 -11.32 20.95 25.63
C LYS A 394 -12.76 20.47 25.87
N LEU A 395 -13.38 20.96 26.93
CA LEU A 395 -14.76 20.62 27.28
C LEU A 395 -15.76 21.11 26.24
N LEU A 396 -15.60 22.36 25.80
CA LEU A 396 -16.44 22.95 24.76
C LEU A 396 -16.30 22.18 23.45
N LEU A 397 -15.06 21.81 23.07
CA LEU A 397 -14.80 20.98 21.90
C LEU A 397 -15.54 19.63 21.99
N SER A 398 -15.52 18.97 23.15
CA SER A 398 -16.24 17.69 23.34
C SER A 398 -17.75 17.85 23.10
N CYS A 399 -18.35 18.92 23.62
CA CYS A 399 -19.77 19.24 23.42
C CYS A 399 -20.07 19.52 21.93
N VAL A 400 -19.25 20.33 21.27
CA VAL A 400 -19.42 20.66 19.85
C VAL A 400 -19.26 19.42 18.97
N LEU A 401 -18.29 18.54 19.24
CA LEU A 401 -18.14 17.27 18.54
C LEU A 401 -19.37 16.37 18.72
N GLN A 402 -19.96 16.34 19.92
CA GLN A 402 -21.19 15.59 20.17
C GLN A 402 -22.36 16.09 19.32
N ARG A 403 -22.56 17.41 19.26
CA ARG A 403 -23.55 18.04 18.39
C ARG A 403 -23.30 17.69 16.92
N LYS A 404 -22.07 17.87 16.44
CA LYS A 404 -21.70 17.64 15.04
C LYS A 404 -21.94 16.20 14.60
N VAL A 405 -21.63 15.22 15.46
CA VAL A 405 -21.88 13.80 15.17
C VAL A 405 -23.38 13.54 15.01
N LEU A 406 -24.21 14.08 15.90
CA LEU A 406 -25.67 13.93 15.80
C LEU A 406 -26.23 14.60 14.55
N GLU A 407 -25.81 15.82 14.23
CA GLU A 407 -26.22 16.53 13.01
C GLU A 407 -25.87 15.73 11.75
N LEU A 408 -24.65 15.19 11.66
CA LEU A 408 -24.25 14.32 10.54
C LEU A 408 -25.15 13.09 10.39
N ILE A 409 -25.55 12.46 11.50
CA ILE A 409 -26.43 11.30 11.51
C ILE A 409 -27.84 11.70 11.08
N PHE A 410 -28.37 12.79 11.61
CA PHE A 410 -29.71 13.28 11.31
C PHE A 410 -29.83 13.73 9.86
N ASP A 411 -28.84 14.47 9.34
CA ASP A 411 -28.76 14.90 7.94
C ASP A 411 -28.73 13.70 7.00
N TYR A 412 -27.84 12.73 7.27
CA TYR A 412 -27.77 11.51 6.47
C TYR A 412 -29.10 10.75 6.47
N THR A 413 -29.73 10.64 7.64
CA THR A 413 -31.02 9.96 7.79
C THR A 413 -32.11 10.69 6.98
N ASN A 414 -32.18 12.01 7.11
CA ASN A 414 -33.14 12.84 6.40
C ASN A 414 -32.95 12.77 4.88
N ASP A 415 -31.70 12.84 4.40
CA ASP A 415 -31.36 12.71 2.98
C ASP A 415 -31.71 11.32 2.43
N PHE A 416 -31.44 10.27 3.21
CA PHE A 416 -31.81 8.90 2.87
C PHE A 416 -33.32 8.76 2.68
N PHE A 417 -34.14 9.29 3.60
CA PHE A 417 -35.59 9.24 3.49
C PHE A 417 -36.14 10.15 2.37
N LYS A 418 -35.67 11.39 2.24
CA LYS A 418 -36.08 12.32 1.17
C LYS A 418 -35.76 11.80 -0.24
N GLY A 419 -34.55 11.26 -0.43
CA GLY A 419 -34.11 10.70 -1.70
C GLY A 419 -34.89 9.43 -2.08
N THR A 420 -35.28 8.63 -1.09
CA THR A 420 -36.10 7.43 -1.28
C THR A 420 -37.52 7.79 -1.72
N ILE A 421 -38.16 8.78 -1.06
CA ILE A 421 -39.53 9.22 -1.36
C ILE A 421 -39.63 9.82 -2.77
N SER A 422 -38.63 10.63 -3.17
CA SER A 422 -38.61 11.30 -4.48
C SER A 422 -38.37 10.35 -5.66
N SER A 423 -37.88 9.13 -5.40
CA SER A 423 -37.56 8.12 -6.42
C SER A 423 -38.71 7.16 -6.75
N PHE A 424 -39.82 7.22 -6.01
CA PHE A 424 -40.95 6.30 -6.19
C PHE A 424 -41.54 6.36 -7.61
N ASP A 425 -41.54 7.55 -8.23
CA ASP A 425 -42.09 7.77 -9.57
C ASP A 425 -41.11 7.44 -10.71
N LYS A 426 -39.85 7.09 -10.41
CA LYS A 426 -38.80 6.87 -11.41
C LYS A 426 -38.05 5.54 -11.19
N VAL A 427 -38.58 4.50 -11.84
CA VAL A 427 -37.86 3.31 -12.37
C VAL A 427 -37.60 2.11 -11.44
N ASN A 428 -38.01 0.94 -11.97
CA ASN A 428 -37.57 -0.46 -11.85
C ASN A 428 -36.59 -0.89 -10.73
N ASN A 429 -37.01 -1.97 -10.03
CA ASN A 429 -36.23 -3.05 -9.41
C ASN A 429 -34.89 -2.68 -8.74
N GLY A 430 -34.92 -2.44 -7.41
CA GLY A 430 -33.75 -2.44 -6.54
C GLY A 430 -34.11 -2.33 -5.05
N ASN A 431 -33.12 -2.37 -4.15
CA ASN A 431 -33.35 -2.23 -2.70
C ASN A 431 -34.02 -0.89 -2.32
N ARG A 432 -33.80 0.18 -3.10
CA ARG A 432 -34.42 1.50 -2.87
C ARG A 432 -35.92 1.53 -3.11
N SER A 433 -36.43 0.80 -4.11
CA SER A 433 -37.88 0.70 -4.33
C SER A 433 -38.57 -0.07 -3.22
N ARG A 434 -37.90 -1.09 -2.63
CA ARG A 434 -38.38 -1.80 -1.43
C ARG A 434 -38.46 -0.87 -0.23
N ILE A 435 -37.42 -0.08 0.05
CA ILE A 435 -37.42 0.92 1.14
C ILE A 435 -38.55 1.95 0.93
N ALA A 436 -38.75 2.44 -0.29
CA ALA A 436 -39.81 3.40 -0.62
C ALA A 436 -41.21 2.79 -0.46
N LEU A 437 -41.40 1.55 -0.90
CA LEU A 437 -42.62 0.76 -0.69
C LEU A 437 -42.88 0.52 0.80
N THR A 438 -41.86 0.12 1.57
CA THR A 438 -41.94 -0.07 3.02
C THR A 438 -42.36 1.23 3.72
N HIS A 439 -41.74 2.36 3.37
CA HIS A 439 -42.11 3.67 3.91
C HIS A 439 -43.54 4.09 3.53
N HIS A 440 -43.96 3.82 2.29
CA HIS A 440 -45.32 4.08 1.83
C HIS A 440 -46.35 3.19 2.56
N LEU A 441 -46.04 1.90 2.75
CA LEU A 441 -46.86 0.96 3.51
C LEU A 441 -47.01 1.38 4.97
N VAL A 442 -45.95 1.89 5.60
CA VAL A 442 -46.03 2.47 6.94
C VAL A 442 -46.99 3.64 6.95
N ASN A 443 -46.83 4.61 6.03
CA ASN A 443 -47.69 5.78 5.97
C ASN A 443 -49.16 5.40 5.75
N LEU A 444 -49.42 4.42 4.89
CA LEU A 444 -50.76 3.84 4.70
C LEU A 444 -51.27 3.19 5.98
N THR A 445 -50.43 2.44 6.70
CA THR A 445 -50.78 1.79 7.98
C THR A 445 -51.12 2.81 9.07
N ASN A 446 -50.40 3.94 9.10
CA ASN A 446 -50.70 5.05 10.00
C ASN A 446 -52.09 5.65 9.71
N ASN A 447 -52.46 5.77 8.43
CA ASN A 447 -53.80 6.23 8.04
C ASN A 447 -54.90 5.19 8.37
N VAL A 448 -54.62 3.89 8.23
CA VAL A 448 -55.57 2.81 8.55
C VAL A 448 -55.85 2.70 10.05
N SER A 449 -54.85 2.96 10.90
CA SER A 449 -55.05 3.01 12.36
C SER A 449 -56.00 4.11 12.85
N VAL A 450 -56.35 5.06 11.98
CA VAL A 450 -57.39 6.08 12.23
C VAL A 450 -58.78 5.60 11.80
N VAL A 451 -58.89 4.58 10.94
CA VAL A 451 -60.12 4.20 10.23
C VAL A 451 -60.76 2.89 10.72
N GLN A 452 -60.04 1.98 11.38
CA GLN A 452 -60.61 0.69 11.84
C GLN A 452 -60.55 0.49 13.36
N ALA A 453 -61.65 0.83 14.03
CA ALA A 453 -62.01 0.21 15.30
C ALA A 453 -62.79 -1.09 15.00
N GLY A 454 -62.10 -2.21 14.73
CA GLY A 454 -62.77 -3.53 14.64
C GLY A 454 -62.18 -4.61 13.72
N GLY A 455 -60.94 -4.51 13.22
CA GLY A 455 -60.31 -5.56 12.41
C GLY A 455 -59.22 -6.34 13.14
N ASP A 456 -59.10 -7.65 12.86
CA ASP A 456 -58.12 -8.61 13.45
C ASP A 456 -56.64 -8.32 13.13
N ILE A 457 -56.34 -7.28 12.35
CA ILE A 457 -54.99 -6.93 11.93
C ILE A 457 -54.48 -5.77 12.80
N ASP A 458 -53.62 -6.09 13.74
CA ASP A 458 -52.92 -5.12 14.58
C ASP A 458 -51.91 -4.31 13.73
N PRO A 459 -52.14 -3.01 13.49
CA PRO A 459 -51.25 -2.16 12.68
C PRO A 459 -49.82 -2.07 13.24
N SER A 460 -49.61 -2.38 14.52
CA SER A 460 -48.28 -2.39 15.14
C SER A 460 -47.40 -3.54 14.61
N LYS A 461 -47.95 -4.74 14.41
CA LYS A 461 -47.22 -5.91 13.90
C LYS A 461 -46.78 -5.74 12.45
N ILE A 462 -47.61 -5.12 11.62
CA ILE A 462 -47.26 -4.80 10.22
C ILE A 462 -46.14 -3.76 10.18
N ARG A 463 -46.16 -2.79 11.11
CA ARG A 463 -45.07 -1.82 11.24
C ARG A 463 -43.78 -2.53 11.61
N ASP A 464 -43.75 -3.36 12.66
CA ASP A 464 -42.53 -4.00 13.13
C ASP A 464 -41.81 -4.80 12.03
N VAL A 465 -42.55 -5.60 11.25
CA VAL A 465 -41.97 -6.37 10.11
C VAL A 465 -41.39 -5.46 9.02
N ASN A 466 -42.10 -4.37 8.70
CA ASN A 466 -41.62 -3.39 7.74
C ASN A 466 -40.37 -2.66 8.26
N TYR A 467 -40.29 -2.40 9.56
CA TYR A 467 -39.17 -1.71 10.19
C TYR A 467 -37.92 -2.56 10.30
N ASP A 468 -38.03 -3.85 10.61
CA ASP A 468 -36.88 -4.74 10.60
C ASP A 468 -36.22 -4.80 9.21
N SER A 469 -37.04 -4.83 8.14
CA SER A 469 -36.53 -4.77 6.77
C SER A 469 -35.87 -3.43 6.45
N LEU A 470 -36.44 -2.31 6.92
CA LEU A 470 -35.89 -0.97 6.71
C LEU A 470 -34.57 -0.77 7.46
N ARG A 471 -34.52 -1.28 8.70
CA ARG A 471 -33.35 -1.31 9.57
C ARG A 471 -32.18 -2.01 8.90
N SER A 472 -32.37 -3.23 8.37
CA SER A 472 -31.32 -3.96 7.64
C SER A 472 -30.73 -3.14 6.47
N HIS A 473 -31.59 -2.47 5.70
CA HIS A 473 -31.13 -1.77 4.49
C HIS A 473 -30.48 -0.41 4.72
N ILE A 474 -30.93 0.36 5.72
CA ILE A 474 -30.22 1.58 6.14
C ILE A 474 -28.81 1.20 6.58
N PHE A 475 -28.70 0.09 7.31
CA PHE A 475 -27.45 -0.38 7.91
C PHE A 475 -26.45 -0.97 6.91
N GLU A 476 -26.89 -1.48 5.75
CA GLU A 476 -25.99 -1.87 4.65
C GLU A 476 -25.24 -0.66 4.04
N ASN A 477 -25.75 0.56 4.24
CA ASN A 477 -25.25 1.77 3.57
C ASN A 477 -24.60 2.80 4.51
N VAL A 478 -24.43 2.52 5.81
CA VAL A 478 -23.90 3.54 6.77
C VAL A 478 -22.40 3.80 6.65
N LYS A 479 -21.65 2.99 5.89
CA LYS A 479 -20.19 3.11 5.79
C LYS A 479 -19.70 4.54 5.44
N PRO A 480 -20.24 5.23 4.42
CA PRO A 480 -19.83 6.61 4.12
C PRO A 480 -20.09 7.60 5.26
N LEU A 481 -21.16 7.40 6.03
CA LEU A 481 -21.45 8.22 7.22
C LEU A 481 -20.43 7.95 8.33
N VAL A 482 -20.11 6.69 8.60
CA VAL A 482 -19.09 6.29 9.58
C VAL A 482 -17.73 6.88 9.22
N ASP A 483 -17.32 6.78 7.96
CA ASP A 483 -16.06 7.35 7.46
C ASP A 483 -16.04 8.88 7.63
N LYS A 484 -17.15 9.57 7.32
CA LYS A 484 -17.29 11.02 7.49
C LYS A 484 -17.20 11.45 8.96
N ILE A 485 -17.88 10.73 9.86
CA ILE A 485 -17.81 10.96 11.32
C ILE A 485 -16.37 10.79 11.80
N LEU A 486 -15.71 9.69 11.43
CA LEU A 486 -14.32 9.42 11.82
C LEU A 486 -13.36 10.48 11.29
N SER A 487 -13.56 10.97 10.06
CA SER A 487 -12.77 12.06 9.49
C SER A 487 -12.85 13.31 10.36
N VAL A 488 -14.06 13.79 10.66
CA VAL A 488 -14.26 15.00 11.49
C VAL A 488 -13.62 14.85 12.88
N MET A 489 -13.75 13.66 13.48
CA MET A 489 -13.13 13.38 14.77
C MET A 489 -11.60 13.40 14.68
N ASN A 490 -11.02 12.74 13.67
CA ASN A 490 -9.57 12.65 13.48
C ASN A 490 -8.92 13.99 13.09
N ASP A 491 -9.66 14.86 12.40
CA ASP A 491 -9.20 16.22 12.08
C ASP A 491 -9.01 17.04 13.37
N CYS A 492 -9.89 16.86 14.36
CA CYS A 492 -9.85 17.59 15.63
C CYS A 492 -8.94 16.94 16.68
N ARG A 493 -8.74 15.62 16.65
CA ARG A 493 -7.92 14.90 17.64
C ARG A 493 -7.17 13.69 17.06
N SER A 494 -5.98 13.43 17.60
CA SER A 494 -5.23 12.18 17.40
C SER A 494 -5.31 11.30 18.64
N ILE A 495 -5.52 10.00 18.42
CA ILE A 495 -5.66 8.96 19.46
C ILE A 495 -4.48 7.99 19.35
N LYS A 496 -3.88 7.58 20.47
CA LYS A 496 -2.80 6.56 20.48
C LYS A 496 -3.28 5.21 19.92
N SER A 497 -2.34 4.45 19.34
CA SER A 497 -2.59 3.31 18.42
C SER A 497 -3.49 2.18 18.95
N SER A 498 -3.50 1.92 20.27
CA SER A 498 -4.24 0.80 20.86
C SER A 498 -5.77 0.94 20.81
N ARG A 499 -6.31 2.17 20.79
CA ARG A 499 -7.76 2.41 20.74
C ARG A 499 -8.31 2.46 19.31
N LYS A 500 -7.45 2.67 18.30
CA LYS A 500 -7.87 2.88 16.90
C LYS A 500 -8.62 1.69 16.29
N SER A 501 -8.27 0.46 16.65
CA SER A 501 -8.88 -0.74 16.06
C SER A 501 -10.34 -0.97 16.45
N ARG A 502 -10.78 -0.45 17.60
CA ARG A 502 -12.17 -0.61 18.11
C ARG A 502 -13.10 0.56 17.77
N LEU A 503 -12.55 1.71 17.38
CA LEU A 503 -13.35 2.92 17.12
C LEU A 503 -14.35 2.74 15.99
N TYR A 504 -14.00 1.98 14.95
CA TYR A 504 -14.88 1.79 13.81
C TYR A 504 -16.17 1.05 14.20
N GLU A 505 -16.06 -0.03 14.98
CA GLU A 505 -17.21 -0.77 15.51
C GLU A 505 -18.02 0.07 16.52
N GLU A 506 -17.35 0.85 17.38
CA GLU A 506 -18.02 1.76 18.31
C GLU A 506 -18.86 2.81 17.58
N VAL A 507 -18.33 3.41 16.50
CA VAL A 507 -19.05 4.40 15.69
C VAL A 507 -20.22 3.76 14.96
N ILE A 508 -20.05 2.55 14.41
CA ILE A 508 -21.15 1.82 13.77
C ILE A 508 -22.32 1.66 14.76
N ASN A 509 -22.04 1.17 15.97
CA ASN A 509 -23.09 0.97 16.98
C ASN A 509 -23.74 2.29 17.41
N LEU A 510 -22.95 3.35 17.54
CA LEU A 510 -23.46 4.69 17.85
C LEU A 510 -24.38 5.21 16.74
N VAL A 511 -23.97 5.10 15.48
CA VAL A 511 -24.78 5.48 14.31
C VAL A 511 -26.07 4.66 14.28
N PHE A 512 -25.98 3.34 14.50
CA PHE A 512 -27.17 2.49 14.53
C PHE A 512 -28.15 2.86 15.63
N ASN A 513 -27.67 3.13 16.84
CA ASN A 513 -28.52 3.53 17.96
C ASN A 513 -29.17 4.90 17.71
N ALA A 514 -28.41 5.86 17.16
CA ALA A 514 -28.90 7.19 16.84
C ALA A 514 -29.94 7.17 15.70
N ILE A 515 -29.66 6.47 14.59
CA ILE A 515 -30.63 6.28 13.51
C ILE A 515 -31.86 5.57 14.05
N SER A 516 -31.70 4.55 14.90
CA SER A 516 -32.85 3.82 15.42
C SER A 516 -33.77 4.71 16.27
N LEU A 517 -33.19 5.58 17.10
CA LEU A 517 -33.94 6.51 17.94
C LEU A 517 -34.53 7.70 17.19
N TYR A 518 -33.87 8.13 16.11
CA TYR A 518 -34.32 9.28 15.31
C TYR A 518 -35.29 8.86 14.20
N ALA A 519 -34.89 7.90 13.35
CA ALA A 519 -35.66 7.49 12.20
C ALA A 519 -36.96 6.77 12.57
N PHE A 520 -36.91 5.85 13.55
CA PHE A 520 -38.07 4.99 13.79
C PHE A 520 -39.17 5.73 14.56
N PRO A 521 -38.95 6.33 15.74
CA PRO A 521 -40.02 7.06 16.42
C PRO A 521 -40.62 8.23 15.61
N THR A 522 -39.81 8.94 14.81
CA THR A 522 -40.30 10.07 14.01
C THR A 522 -41.14 9.64 12.80
N ASN A 523 -41.00 8.39 12.31
CA ASN A 523 -41.72 7.89 11.13
C ASN A 523 -42.68 6.72 11.39
N SER A 524 -42.73 6.11 12.59
CA SER A 524 -43.18 4.70 12.75
C SER A 524 -44.04 4.34 13.96
N GLN A 525 -43.55 4.70 15.15
CA GLN A 525 -43.96 4.09 16.41
C GLN A 525 -44.41 5.20 17.33
N ARG A 526 -45.54 4.99 18.02
CA ARG A 526 -45.92 5.86 19.14
C ARG A 526 -45.06 5.48 20.35
N PRO A 527 -44.50 6.45 21.08
CA PRO A 527 -44.69 7.89 20.93
C PRO A 527 -43.85 8.51 19.79
N MET A 528 -44.45 9.42 19.02
CA MET A 528 -43.70 10.24 18.06
C MET A 528 -42.73 11.15 18.81
N LEU A 529 -41.50 11.27 18.29
CA LEU A 529 -40.46 12.09 18.88
C LEU A 529 -40.07 13.25 17.99
N GLU A 530 -39.95 14.40 18.64
CA GLU A 530 -39.38 15.63 18.10
C GLU A 530 -38.05 15.90 18.81
N PHE A 531 -37.01 16.15 18.02
CA PHE A 531 -35.66 16.46 18.49
C PHE A 531 -35.39 17.95 18.23
N VAL A 532 -35.22 18.73 19.30
CA VAL A 532 -35.05 20.19 19.22
C VAL A 532 -33.70 20.60 19.78
N PHE A 533 -32.83 21.14 18.93
CA PHE A 533 -31.62 21.82 19.37
C PHE A 533 -31.92 23.29 19.69
N PHE A 534 -31.26 23.81 20.72
CA PHE A 534 -31.31 25.23 21.04
C PHE A 534 -30.07 25.94 20.47
N ASP A 535 -30.27 27.17 20.02
CA ASP A 535 -29.22 28.00 19.45
C ASP A 535 -28.40 28.68 20.55
N SER A 536 -27.15 29.02 20.21
CA SER A 536 -26.30 29.80 21.11
C SER A 536 -26.95 31.16 21.42
N GLY A 537 -26.81 31.65 22.65
CA GLY A 537 -27.45 32.86 23.16
C GLY A 537 -28.89 32.68 23.65
N THR A 538 -29.49 31.49 23.52
CA THR A 538 -30.81 31.21 24.11
C THR A 538 -30.72 31.19 25.64
N LEU A 539 -31.69 31.78 26.34
CA LEU A 539 -31.75 31.74 27.81
C LEU A 539 -31.94 30.31 28.33
N PHE A 540 -31.29 30.00 29.44
CA PHE A 540 -31.42 28.71 30.10
C PHE A 540 -32.83 28.51 30.69
N ASP A 541 -33.48 27.40 30.34
CA ASP A 541 -34.79 26.99 30.87
C ASP A 541 -34.65 25.64 31.57
N GLU A 542 -34.69 25.62 32.91
CA GLU A 542 -34.54 24.42 33.72
C GLU A 542 -35.60 23.35 33.43
N GLN A 543 -36.78 23.73 32.90
CA GLN A 543 -37.81 22.76 32.55
C GLN A 543 -37.46 21.96 31.28
N LYS A 544 -36.65 22.53 30.39
CA LYS A 544 -36.33 21.96 29.07
C LYS A 544 -34.87 21.58 28.91
N MET A 545 -33.99 22.07 29.77
CA MET A 545 -32.54 21.98 29.63
C MET A 545 -31.89 21.46 30.92
N GLU A 546 -30.79 20.73 30.75
CA GLU A 546 -29.87 20.31 31.81
C GLU A 546 -28.45 20.71 31.38
N GLY A 547 -27.66 21.29 32.28
CA GLY A 547 -26.31 21.72 31.95
C GLY A 547 -25.35 21.64 33.12
N ALA A 548 -24.06 21.45 32.82
CA ALA A 548 -23.00 21.53 33.81
C ALA A 548 -22.61 22.99 34.02
N CYS A 549 -23.02 23.57 35.16
CA CYS A 549 -22.45 24.80 35.67
C CYS A 549 -20.99 24.56 36.08
N GLY A 550 -20.08 25.51 35.77
CA GLY A 550 -19.01 25.78 36.72
C GLY A 550 -19.70 26.40 37.95
N ASP A 551 -19.27 26.04 39.15
CA ASP A 551 -20.01 26.18 40.42
C ASP A 551 -20.54 27.60 40.79
N ASP A 552 -20.35 28.62 39.94
CA ASP A 552 -20.57 30.04 40.21
C ASP A 552 -21.63 30.75 39.32
N ILE A 553 -22.28 30.07 38.36
CA ILE A 553 -23.27 30.72 37.46
C ILE A 553 -24.70 30.49 37.96
N SER A 554 -25.42 31.57 38.30
CA SER A 554 -26.86 31.52 38.61
C SER A 554 -27.68 31.29 37.33
N SER A 555 -28.72 30.44 37.39
CA SER A 555 -29.66 30.15 36.30
C SER A 555 -30.19 31.40 35.59
N ASP A 556 -30.39 32.47 36.34
CA ASP A 556 -31.04 33.70 35.89
C ASP A 556 -30.10 34.60 35.04
N ARG A 557 -28.82 34.23 34.95
CA ARG A 557 -27.79 34.93 34.16
C ARG A 557 -27.06 34.00 33.19
N ALA A 558 -27.64 32.84 32.90
CA ALA A 558 -27.04 31.83 32.04
C ALA A 558 -27.71 31.84 30.65
N GLU A 559 -26.88 31.99 29.62
CA GLU A 559 -27.26 31.68 28.24
C GLU A 559 -26.56 30.41 27.76
N ILE A 560 -27.15 29.76 26.77
CA ILE A 560 -26.59 28.57 26.14
C ILE A 560 -25.39 29.00 25.29
N ALA A 561 -24.22 28.43 25.57
CA ALA A 561 -23.08 28.47 24.66
C ALA A 561 -23.23 27.41 23.56
N VAL A 562 -23.56 26.18 23.95
CA VAL A 562 -23.83 25.11 22.98
C VAL A 562 -24.84 24.11 23.55
N CYS A 563 -25.89 23.83 22.79
CA CYS A 563 -26.75 22.67 23.00
C CYS A 563 -26.13 21.47 22.30
N TYR A 564 -25.62 20.49 23.07
CA TYR A 564 -24.87 19.36 22.54
C TYR A 564 -25.65 18.05 22.51
N PHE A 565 -26.80 18.00 23.17
CA PHE A 565 -27.80 16.96 22.95
C PHE A 565 -29.19 17.61 22.90
N PRO A 566 -30.05 17.23 21.93
CA PRO A 566 -31.33 17.90 21.72
C PRO A 566 -32.35 17.56 22.81
N LEU A 567 -33.33 18.43 22.99
CA LEU A 567 -34.56 18.12 23.71
C LEU A 567 -35.32 17.03 22.94
N VAL A 568 -35.70 15.96 23.61
CA VAL A 568 -36.53 14.90 23.04
C VAL A 568 -37.90 14.96 23.69
N LYS A 569 -38.90 15.38 22.93
CA LYS A 569 -40.28 15.56 23.39
C LYS A 569 -41.28 14.96 22.39
N SER A 570 -42.53 14.87 22.81
CA SER A 570 -43.63 14.57 21.89
C SER A 570 -44.00 15.83 21.09
N PRO A 571 -44.26 15.73 19.78
CA PRO A 571 -44.67 16.89 18.98
C PRO A 571 -46.07 17.42 19.36
N ASN A 572 -46.93 16.55 19.89
CA ASN A 572 -48.35 16.84 20.15
C ASN A 572 -48.68 16.89 21.65
N SER A 573 -47.68 16.86 22.54
CA SER A 573 -47.90 16.97 23.98
C SER A 573 -46.68 17.57 24.67
N ASP A 574 -46.87 18.14 25.86
CA ASP A 574 -45.78 18.68 26.69
C ASP A 574 -44.93 17.57 27.37
N VAL A 575 -45.09 16.32 26.93
CA VAL A 575 -44.32 15.19 27.47
C VAL A 575 -42.88 15.28 26.97
N VAL A 576 -41.97 15.54 27.90
CA VAL A 576 -40.53 15.53 27.70
C VAL A 576 -39.98 14.15 28.06
N PHE A 577 -39.34 13.48 27.10
CA PHE A 577 -38.66 12.19 27.30
C PHE A 577 -37.22 12.39 27.79
N SER A 578 -36.56 13.46 27.35
CA SER A 578 -35.23 13.85 27.81
C SER A 578 -35.03 15.34 27.57
N LYS A 579 -34.55 16.06 28.60
CA LYS A 579 -34.17 17.47 28.49
C LYS A 579 -32.95 17.62 27.58
N ALA A 580 -32.79 18.79 26.96
CA ALA A 580 -31.60 19.11 26.18
C ALA A 580 -30.38 19.20 27.08
N GLU A 581 -29.25 18.66 26.64
CA GLU A 581 -27.98 18.85 27.34
C GLU A 581 -27.27 20.09 26.77
N VAL A 582 -26.98 21.05 27.64
CA VAL A 582 -26.43 22.35 27.25
C VAL A 582 -25.21 22.72 28.07
N ARG A 583 -24.26 23.41 27.43
CA ARG A 583 -23.18 24.11 28.13
C ARG A 583 -23.56 25.58 28.23
N MET A 584 -23.55 26.11 29.45
CA MET A 584 -23.93 27.48 29.74
C MET A 584 -22.70 28.42 29.72
N ARG A 585 -22.95 29.70 29.48
CA ARG A 585 -22.02 30.80 29.73
C ARG A 585 -22.78 31.97 30.37
N GLU A 586 -22.05 32.81 31.09
CA GLU A 586 -22.64 33.98 31.73
C GLU A 586 -22.98 35.05 30.69
N ILE A 587 -24.15 35.67 30.84
CA ILE A 587 -24.58 36.78 29.99
C ILE A 587 -23.63 37.96 30.22
N SER A 588 -22.80 38.24 29.22
CA SER A 588 -21.95 39.42 29.21
C SER A 588 -22.82 40.64 28.93
N ILE A 589 -23.23 41.37 29.97
CA ILE A 589 -23.88 42.67 29.79
C ILE A 589 -22.82 43.61 29.21
N THR A 590 -22.76 43.71 27.89
CA THR A 590 -22.11 44.84 27.23
C THR A 590 -23.02 46.03 27.43
N THR A 591 -22.73 46.82 28.45
CA THR A 591 -23.27 48.17 28.58
C THR A 591 -22.77 48.98 27.38
N ASN A 592 -23.63 49.16 26.38
CA ASN A 592 -23.51 50.24 25.41
C ASN A 592 -24.19 51.50 25.95
#